data_AF-A0A9P6N0A3-F1
#
_entry.id   AF-A0A9P6N0A3-F1
#
_cell.length_a   1.000
_cell.length_b   1.000
_cell.length_c   1.000
_cell.angle_alpha   90.00
_cell.angle_beta   90.00
_cell.angle_gamma   90.00
#
_symmetry.space_group_name_H-M   'P 1'
#
loop_
_entity.id
_entity.type
_entity.pdbx_description
1 polymer ?
#
loop_
_entity_poly.entity_id
_entity_poly.type
_entity_poly.pdbx_seq_one_letter_code
_entity_poly.pdbx_strand_id
1 'polypeptide(L)'
;MCYNEECPQPEAKTFLCSRCKNARYCSKSCQLACLSYHKKVCVDPKKTVFNLMKSVYADDFSVMSKELEVSYGFENCKTTEDKIYLFGLYQGLIKCLECDLRELDKAFCENKLPEFIVSEFFNKTRPENCGEP
;
A
#
# COMPACT_ATOMS: atom_id res chain seq x y z
N MET A 1 2.51 0.84 20.52
CA MET A 1 3.17 2.03 21.09
C MET A 1 2.66 3.28 20.39
N CYS A 2 2.61 4.40 21.11
CA CYS A 2 2.24 5.70 20.55
C CYS A 2 3.28 6.18 19.52
N TYR A 3 2.83 6.83 18.46
CA TYR A 3 3.65 7.40 17.39
C TYR A 3 4.39 8.68 17.82
N ASN A 4 3.92 9.33 18.89
CA ASN A 4 4.67 10.43 19.50
C ASN A 4 5.86 9.86 20.30
N GLU A 5 7.09 10.14 19.88
CA GLU A 5 8.30 9.70 20.59
C GLU A 5 8.45 10.38 21.96
N GLU A 6 7.89 11.58 22.13
CA GLU A 6 7.86 12.32 23.40
C GLU A 6 6.64 11.94 24.27
N CYS A 7 6.00 10.79 24.00
CA CYS A 7 4.81 10.38 24.73
C CYS A 7 5.16 10.02 26.19
N PRO A 8 4.49 10.62 27.19
CA PRO A 8 4.72 10.27 28.59
C PRO A 8 4.12 8.91 28.97
N GLN A 9 3.25 8.34 28.13
CA GLN A 9 2.59 7.04 28.35
C GLN A 9 2.45 6.24 27.03
N PRO A 10 3.57 5.73 26.47
CA PRO A 10 3.56 5.08 25.16
C PRO A 10 2.84 3.72 25.12
N GLU A 11 2.61 3.08 26.27
CA GLU A 11 1.92 1.79 26.44
C GLU A 11 0.41 1.93 26.63
N ALA A 12 -0.12 3.15 26.79
CA ALA A 12 -1.55 3.36 26.94
C ALA A 12 -2.33 2.87 25.71
N LYS A 13 -3.63 2.57 25.90
CA LYS A 13 -4.51 2.14 24.81
C LYS A 13 -4.49 3.17 23.67
N THR A 14 -4.06 2.74 22.49
CA THR A 14 -3.93 3.62 21.32
C THR A 14 -5.12 3.52 20.38
N PHE A 15 -5.41 4.60 19.65
CA PHE A 15 -6.27 4.62 18.47
C PHE A 15 -5.45 4.93 17.20
N LEU A 16 -5.96 4.55 16.04
CA LEU A 16 -5.30 4.79 14.76
C LEU A 16 -5.67 6.15 14.17
N CYS A 17 -4.74 6.76 13.42
CA CYS A 17 -5.03 7.89 12.55
C CYS A 17 -6.21 7.56 11.64
N SER A 18 -7.26 8.39 11.65
CA SER A 18 -8.48 8.10 10.90
C SER A 18 -8.27 8.02 9.40
N ARG A 19 -7.26 8.74 8.87
CA ARG A 19 -6.92 8.82 7.44
C ARG A 19 -6.02 7.67 7.00
N CYS A 20 -4.81 7.56 7.55
CA CYS A 20 -3.84 6.57 7.06
C CYS A 20 -3.96 5.19 7.69
N LYS A 21 -4.68 5.06 8.81
CA LYS A 21 -4.78 3.82 9.60
C LYS A 21 -3.44 3.17 9.99
N ASN A 22 -2.33 3.90 9.88
CA ASN A 22 -0.98 3.41 10.17
C ASN A 22 -0.43 3.98 11.49
N ALA A 23 -0.44 5.31 11.66
CA ALA A 23 0.03 5.94 12.90
C ALA A 23 -0.95 5.70 14.06
N ARG A 24 -0.43 5.35 15.25
CA ARG A 24 -1.19 5.10 16.49
C ARG A 24 -0.94 6.19 17.51
N TYR A 25 -1.96 6.64 18.22
CA TYR A 25 -1.85 7.66 19.26
C TYR A 25 -2.56 7.21 20.52
N CYS A 26 -1.98 7.45 21.70
CA CYS A 26 -2.67 7.21 22.97
C CYS A 26 -3.70 8.30 23.30
N SER A 27 -3.55 9.49 22.72
CA SER A 27 -4.42 10.64 22.97
C SER A 27 -4.47 11.59 21.77
N LYS A 28 -5.52 12.42 21.73
CA LYS A 28 -5.63 13.50 20.73
C LYS A 28 -4.49 14.52 20.87
N SER A 29 -3.98 14.73 22.08
CA SER A 29 -2.82 15.59 22.33
C SER A 29 -1.57 15.06 21.61
N CYS A 30 -1.26 13.77 21.73
CA CYS A 30 -0.14 13.16 21.01
C CYS A 30 -0.33 13.22 19.48
N GLN A 31 -1.57 13.05 18.98
CA GLN A 31 -1.83 13.23 17.56
C GLN A 31 -1.54 14.66 17.08
N LEU A 32 -1.97 15.67 17.84
CA LEU A 32 -1.77 17.09 17.50
C LEU A 32 -0.30 17.50 17.60
N ALA A 33 0.42 17.04 18.62
CA ALA A 33 1.86 17.27 18.76
C ALA A 33 2.63 16.78 17.52
N CYS A 34 2.18 15.66 16.94
CA CYS A 34 2.81 15.07 15.77
C CYS A 34 2.27 15.54 14.43
N LEU A 35 1.22 16.38 14.42
CA LEU A 35 0.49 16.71 13.21
C LEU A 35 1.38 17.37 12.13
N SER A 36 2.33 18.22 12.55
CA SER A 36 3.19 18.99 11.66
C SER A 36 4.10 18.11 10.79
N TYR A 37 4.59 16.99 11.33
CA TYR A 37 5.43 16.05 10.61
C TYR A 37 4.62 14.88 10.05
N HIS A 38 3.64 14.35 10.80
CA HIS A 38 2.78 13.26 10.35
C HIS A 38 2.04 13.62 9.06
N LYS A 39 1.54 14.85 8.92
CA LYS A 39 0.84 15.29 7.69
C LYS A 39 1.67 15.11 6.41
N LYS A 40 3.01 15.13 6.51
CA LYS A 40 3.92 14.99 5.37
C LYS A 40 4.02 13.53 4.89
N VAL A 41 3.78 12.57 5.78
CA VAL A 41 3.90 11.13 5.53
C VAL A 41 2.55 10.40 5.66
N CYS A 42 1.47 11.12 5.96
CA CYS A 42 0.13 10.57 6.14
C CYS A 42 -0.51 10.29 4.78
N VAL A 43 -0.40 9.04 4.33
CA VAL A 43 -1.01 8.57 3.09
C VAL A 43 -2.36 7.92 3.35
N ASP A 44 -3.37 8.17 2.51
CA ASP A 44 -4.66 7.49 2.55
C ASP A 44 -4.61 6.26 1.62
N PRO A 45 -4.57 5.03 2.17
CA PRO A 45 -4.41 3.80 1.39
C PRO A 45 -5.49 3.63 0.31
N LYS A 46 -6.74 3.92 0.68
CA LYS A 46 -7.87 3.82 -0.25
C LYS A 46 -7.68 4.75 -1.44
N LYS A 47 -7.23 5.99 -1.19
CA LYS A 47 -6.97 6.92 -2.27
C LYS A 47 -5.85 6.42 -3.18
N THR A 48 -4.79 5.83 -2.61
CA THR A 48 -3.65 5.38 -3.41
C THR A 48 -3.93 4.11 -4.20
N VAL A 49 -4.71 3.15 -3.70
CA VAL A 49 -5.11 1.97 -4.50
C VAL A 49 -5.95 2.35 -5.72
N PHE A 50 -6.87 3.32 -5.56
CA PHE A 50 -7.66 3.83 -6.69
C PHE A 50 -6.80 4.58 -7.71
N ASN A 51 -5.79 5.33 -7.25
CA ASN A 51 -4.84 5.98 -8.16
C ASN A 51 -4.00 4.95 -8.91
N LEU A 52 -3.50 3.90 -8.24
CA LEU A 52 -2.78 2.80 -8.88
C LEU A 52 -3.63 2.15 -9.97
N MET A 53 -4.87 1.79 -9.65
CA MET A 53 -5.83 1.22 -10.58
C MET A 53 -6.01 2.12 -11.82
N LYS A 54 -6.19 3.43 -11.62
CA LYS A 54 -6.32 4.39 -12.73
C LYS A 54 -5.07 4.44 -13.60
N SER A 55 -3.88 4.55 -13.01
CA SER A 55 -2.61 4.54 -13.76
C SER A 55 -2.46 3.24 -14.55
N VAL A 56 -2.75 2.11 -13.92
CA VAL A 56 -2.71 0.79 -14.56
C VAL A 56 -3.65 0.74 -15.76
N TYR A 57 -4.93 1.12 -15.62
CA TYR A 57 -5.88 1.11 -16.73
C TYR A 57 -5.53 2.10 -17.85
N ALA A 58 -4.99 3.26 -17.51
CA ALA A 58 -4.49 4.24 -18.47
C ALA A 58 -3.23 3.78 -19.21
N ASP A 59 -2.57 2.71 -18.73
CA ASP A 59 -1.25 2.28 -19.21
C ASP A 59 -0.22 3.41 -19.17
N ASP A 60 -0.37 4.28 -18.17
CA ASP A 60 0.41 5.51 -18.06
C ASP A 60 1.09 5.55 -16.69
N PHE A 61 2.38 5.25 -16.72
CA PHE A 61 3.25 5.34 -15.54
C PHE A 61 3.59 6.80 -15.18
N SER A 62 3.46 7.75 -16.11
CA SER A 62 3.86 9.15 -15.88
C SER A 62 2.90 9.90 -14.95
N VAL A 63 1.67 9.41 -14.79
CA VAL A 63 0.64 9.98 -13.90
C VAL A 63 0.76 9.52 -12.44
N MET A 64 1.86 8.85 -12.08
CA MET A 64 2.10 8.42 -10.71
C MET A 64 2.29 9.61 -9.75
N SER A 65 1.37 9.76 -8.80
CA SER A 65 1.46 10.74 -7.71
C SER A 65 2.57 10.36 -6.71
N LYS A 66 3.15 11.34 -6.01
CA LYS A 66 4.16 11.10 -4.98
C LYS A 66 3.66 10.17 -3.87
N GLU A 67 2.38 10.27 -3.50
CA GLU A 67 1.74 9.38 -2.53
C GLU A 67 1.70 7.93 -3.01
N LEU A 68 1.56 7.72 -4.32
CA LEU A 68 1.62 6.40 -4.93
C LEU A 68 3.04 5.88 -5.03
N GLU A 69 4.06 6.76 -5.13
CA GLU A 69 5.45 6.30 -5.04
C GLU A 69 5.77 5.73 -3.65
N VAL A 70 5.34 6.43 -2.60
CA VAL A 70 5.52 6.00 -1.20
C VAL A 70 4.67 4.74 -0.91
N SER A 71 3.48 4.68 -1.49
CA SER A 71 2.61 3.50 -1.38
C SER A 71 3.08 2.39 -2.31
N TYR A 72 2.73 1.14 -2.04
CA TYR A 72 2.95 0.05 -3.00
C TYR A 72 4.41 -0.23 -3.41
N GLY A 73 5.40 0.37 -2.74
CA GLY A 73 6.80 -0.03 -2.80
C GLY A 73 7.67 0.66 -3.86
N PHE A 74 7.13 1.59 -4.65
CA PHE A 74 7.89 2.26 -5.71
C PHE A 74 9.02 3.18 -5.21
N GLU A 75 8.92 3.70 -3.98
CA GLU A 75 9.97 4.48 -3.34
C GLU A 75 11.20 3.62 -3.00
N ASN A 76 11.02 2.30 -2.89
CA ASN A 76 12.12 1.36 -2.64
C ASN A 76 12.86 0.95 -3.93
N CYS A 77 12.33 1.30 -5.10
CA CYS A 77 12.98 1.06 -6.39
C CYS A 77 14.18 1.99 -6.56
N LYS A 78 15.35 1.44 -6.93
CA LYS A 78 16.59 2.21 -7.05
C LYS A 78 16.69 2.93 -8.39
N THR A 79 16.05 2.37 -9.41
CA THR A 79 16.09 2.89 -10.78
C THR A 79 14.68 3.13 -11.30
N THR A 80 14.57 3.94 -12.37
CA THR A 80 13.31 4.08 -13.12
C THR A 80 12.85 2.76 -13.71
N GLU A 81 13.80 1.93 -14.14
CA GLU A 81 13.53 0.61 -14.70
C GLU A 81 12.89 -0.33 -13.66
N ASP A 82 13.39 -0.36 -12.43
CA ASP A 82 12.79 -1.09 -11.32
C ASP A 82 11.32 -0.67 -11.10
N LYS A 83 11.03 0.64 -11.21
CA LYS A 83 9.67 1.15 -11.07
C LYS A 83 8.77 0.70 -12.23
N ILE A 84 9.30 0.67 -13.46
CA ILE A 84 8.58 0.16 -14.63
C ILE A 84 8.26 -1.33 -14.45
N TYR A 85 9.21 -2.14 -13.97
CA TYR A 85 8.96 -3.55 -13.69
C TYR A 85 7.92 -3.76 -12.59
N LEU A 86 8.00 -2.99 -11.51
CA LEU A 86 7.01 -3.03 -10.44
C LEU A 86 5.62 -2.59 -10.94
N PHE A 87 5.57 -1.57 -11.81
CA PHE A 87 4.32 -1.16 -12.45
C PHE A 87 3.73 -2.28 -13.30
N GLY A 88 4.54 -2.94 -14.12
CA GLY A 88 4.14 -4.11 -14.91
C GLY A 88 3.59 -5.25 -14.05
N LEU A 89 4.16 -5.47 -12.87
CA LEU A 89 3.63 -6.43 -11.91
C LEU A 89 2.22 -6.05 -11.43
N TYR A 90 1.98 -4.78 -11.11
CA TYR A 90 0.65 -4.29 -10.75
C TYR A 90 -0.33 -4.32 -11.93
N GLN A 91 0.15 -4.11 -13.15
CA GLN A 91 -0.67 -4.32 -14.35
C GLN A 91 -1.13 -5.77 -14.45
N GLY A 92 -0.23 -6.75 -14.25
CA GLY A 92 -0.58 -8.16 -14.20
C GLY A 92 -1.64 -8.46 -13.13
N LEU A 93 -1.43 -7.99 -11.89
CA LEU A 93 -2.38 -8.19 -10.78
C LEU A 93 -3.77 -7.62 -11.05
N ILE A 94 -3.84 -6.38 -11.55
CA ILE A 94 -5.10 -5.64 -11.64
C ILE A 94 -5.81 -5.92 -12.97
N LYS A 95 -5.10 -5.92 -14.10
CA LYS A 95 -5.71 -6.13 -15.43
C LYS A 95 -5.86 -7.60 -15.80
N CYS A 96 -4.85 -8.42 -15.52
CA CYS A 96 -4.85 -9.82 -15.99
C CYS A 96 -5.47 -10.76 -14.96
N LEU A 97 -5.14 -10.58 -13.68
CA LEU A 97 -5.63 -11.44 -12.61
C LEU A 97 -6.89 -10.89 -11.93
N GLU A 98 -7.28 -9.65 -12.20
CA GLU A 98 -8.45 -8.99 -11.59
C GLU A 98 -8.49 -9.18 -10.07
N CYS A 99 -7.37 -8.88 -9.39
CA CYS A 99 -7.29 -9.01 -7.93
C CYS A 99 -8.29 -8.09 -7.20
N ASP A 100 -8.75 -8.49 -6.01
CA ASP A 100 -9.61 -7.60 -5.19
C ASP A 100 -8.78 -6.42 -4.67
N LEU A 101 -9.09 -5.21 -5.16
CA LEU A 101 -8.41 -3.98 -4.78
C LEU A 101 -8.50 -3.68 -3.29
N ARG A 102 -9.53 -4.18 -2.59
CA ARG A 102 -9.66 -4.02 -1.13
C ARG A 102 -8.68 -4.90 -0.40
N GLU A 103 -8.43 -6.12 -0.90
CA GLU A 103 -7.43 -7.02 -0.31
C GLU A 103 -6.01 -6.52 -0.65
N LEU A 104 -5.79 -5.94 -1.83
CA LEU A 104 -4.53 -5.26 -2.17
C LEU A 104 -4.26 -4.07 -1.22
N ASP A 105 -5.26 -3.22 -0.98
CA ASP A 105 -5.18 -2.09 -0.06
C ASP A 105 -4.89 -2.53 1.39
N LYS A 106 -5.58 -3.59 1.82
CA LYS A 106 -5.36 -4.22 3.13
C LYS A 106 -3.96 -4.80 3.26
N ALA A 107 -3.45 -5.49 2.23
CA ALA A 107 -2.10 -6.02 2.21
C ALA A 107 -1.06 -4.91 2.34
N PHE A 108 -1.26 -3.76 1.69
CA PHE A 108 -0.43 -2.58 1.91
C PHE A 108 -0.49 -2.08 3.36
N CYS A 109 -1.69 -1.93 3.92
CA CYS A 109 -1.87 -1.47 5.31
C CYS A 109 -1.22 -2.41 6.35
N GLU A 110 -1.18 -3.71 6.06
CA GLU A 110 -0.61 -4.74 6.94
C GLU A 110 0.88 -5.02 6.67
N ASN A 111 1.50 -4.33 5.71
CA ASN A 111 2.86 -4.59 5.25
C ASN A 111 3.07 -6.04 4.76
N LYS A 112 2.10 -6.55 3.99
CA LYS A 112 2.05 -7.91 3.42
C LYS A 112 1.89 -7.92 1.90
N LEU A 113 2.35 -6.86 1.23
CA LEU A 113 2.26 -6.75 -0.23
C LEU A 113 2.98 -7.92 -0.94
N PRO A 114 4.22 -8.29 -0.58
CA PRO A 114 4.90 -9.41 -1.25
C PRO A 114 4.10 -10.72 -1.15
N GLU A 115 3.58 -11.05 0.03
CA GLU A 115 2.80 -12.25 0.29
C GLU A 115 1.50 -12.27 -0.51
N PHE A 116 0.80 -11.12 -0.58
CA PHE A 116 -0.41 -10.97 -1.37
C PHE A 116 -0.13 -11.15 -2.86
N ILE A 117 0.89 -10.47 -3.39
CA ILE A 117 1.31 -10.55 -4.80
C ILE A 117 1.61 -12.01 -5.18
N VAL A 118 2.46 -12.66 -4.37
CA VAL A 118 2.83 -14.07 -4.56
C VAL A 118 1.59 -14.94 -4.56
N SER A 119 0.72 -14.82 -3.55
CA SER A 119 -0.51 -15.60 -3.45
C SER A 119 -1.43 -15.43 -4.67
N GLU A 120 -1.67 -14.20 -5.14
CA GLU A 120 -2.53 -13.95 -6.31
C GLU A 120 -1.98 -14.61 -7.57
N PHE A 121 -0.68 -14.47 -7.84
CA PHE A 121 -0.06 -15.12 -8.99
C PHE A 121 -0.08 -16.65 -8.85
N PHE A 122 0.25 -17.22 -7.69
CA PHE A 122 0.23 -18.66 -7.50
C PHE A 122 -1.17 -19.27 -7.64
N ASN A 123 -2.20 -18.60 -7.12
CA ASN A 123 -3.56 -19.14 -7.15
C ASN A 123 -4.21 -19.05 -8.52
N LYS A 124 -3.96 -17.97 -9.28
CA LYS A 124 -4.66 -17.68 -10.54
C LYS A 124 -3.88 -18.07 -11.80
N THR A 125 -2.59 -18.39 -11.68
CA THR A 125 -1.79 -18.91 -12.81
C THR A 125 -1.60 -20.43 -12.78
N ARG A 126 -2.20 -21.13 -11.80
CA ARG A 126 -2.29 -22.59 -11.90
C ARG A 126 -3.12 -22.92 -13.14
N PRO A 127 -2.59 -23.71 -14.09
CA PRO A 127 -3.41 -24.23 -15.17
C PRO A 127 -4.51 -25.08 -14.53
N GLU A 128 -5.77 -24.69 -14.72
CA GLU A 128 -6.90 -25.55 -14.44
C GLU A 128 -6.83 -26.73 -15.41
N ASN A 129 -6.41 -27.90 -14.91
CA ASN A 129 -6.48 -29.19 -15.59
C ASN A 129 -5.99 -29.20 -17.05
N CYS A 130 -4.68 -29.22 -17.27
CA CYS A 130 -4.18 -29.98 -18.41
C CYS A 130 -4.52 -31.44 -18.14
N GLY A 131 -5.61 -31.93 -18.77
CA GLY A 131 -5.98 -33.33 -18.73
C GLY A 131 -4.77 -34.20 -19.02
N GLU A 132 -4.47 -35.12 -18.10
CA GLU A 132 -3.42 -36.11 -18.31
C GLU A 132 -3.73 -36.92 -19.58
N PRO A 133 -2.73 -37.17 -20.45
CA PRO A 133 -2.90 -37.96 -21.67
C PRO A 133 -3.21 -39.44 -21.40
#